data_AF-A0A9X3IU37-F1
#
_entry.id   AF-A0A9X3IU37-F1
#
_cell.length_a   1.000
_cell.length_b   1.000
_cell.length_c   1.000
_cell.angle_alpha   90.00
_cell.angle_beta   90.00
_cell.angle_gamma   90.00
#
_symmetry.space_group_name_H-M   'P 1'
#
loop_
_entity.id
_entity.type
_entity.pdbx_description
1 polymer ?
#
loop_
_entity_poly.entity_id
_entity_poly.type
_entity_poly.pdbx_seq_one_letter_code
_entity_poly.pdbx_strand_id
1 'polypeptide(L)'
;MCFALRWGRARLPVVSFGAWSLNMKTLDYLLLLRGAWLGGLLTCLYLVRPVLEHHGYFPHHGMEVMHWIAGAGLVVGFLMMTAGMSRRLFRTSQLGSRLILLMMLLSGVYFGFMPWWKLQMILLQAQAALGVLWIWVAPRQVL
;
A
#
# COMPACT_ATOMS: atom_id res chain seq x y z
N MET A 1 -29.18 -37.69 49.41
CA MET A 1 -28.92 -37.37 47.99
C MET A 1 -28.92 -35.85 47.84
N CYS A 2 -27.75 -35.23 47.68
CA CYS A 2 -27.62 -33.79 47.40
C CYS A 2 -26.50 -33.62 46.37
N PHE A 3 -26.88 -33.30 45.14
CA PHE A 3 -25.98 -33.08 44.02
C PHE A 3 -25.38 -31.67 44.12
N ALA A 4 -24.08 -31.59 44.41
CA ALA A 4 -23.32 -30.34 44.32
C ALA A 4 -22.99 -30.05 42.86
N LEU A 5 -23.78 -29.19 42.21
CA LEU A 5 -23.49 -28.66 40.87
C LEU A 5 -22.42 -27.56 40.98
N ARG A 6 -21.19 -27.96 40.65
CA ARG A 6 -20.00 -27.11 40.52
C ARG A 6 -20.16 -26.21 39.29
N TRP A 7 -20.63 -24.98 39.48
CA TRP A 7 -20.69 -23.97 38.42
C TRP A 7 -19.28 -23.64 37.94
N GLY A 8 -18.97 -24.08 36.71
CA GLY A 8 -17.78 -23.67 35.98
C GLY A 8 -17.84 -22.19 35.68
N ARG A 9 -16.82 -21.45 36.11
CA ARG A 9 -16.59 -20.06 35.68
C ARG A 9 -16.35 -20.05 34.17
N ALA A 10 -17.40 -19.82 33.40
CA ALA A 10 -17.27 -19.38 32.02
C ALA A 10 -16.54 -18.02 32.04
N ARG A 11 -15.27 -18.02 31.66
CA ARG A 11 -14.56 -16.78 31.33
C ARG A 11 -15.22 -16.22 30.08
N LEU A 12 -16.11 -15.25 30.26
CA LEU A 12 -16.60 -14.42 29.17
C LEU A 12 -15.36 -13.84 28.46
N PRO A 13 -15.25 -13.94 27.12
CA PRO A 13 -14.23 -13.19 26.40
C PRO A 13 -14.53 -11.72 26.63
N VAL A 14 -13.64 -11.02 27.31
CA VAL A 14 -13.63 -9.55 27.34
C VAL A 14 -13.34 -9.11 25.91
N VAL A 15 -14.41 -8.94 25.11
CA VAL A 15 -14.34 -8.37 23.78
C VAL A 15 -13.94 -6.92 23.97
N SER A 16 -12.66 -6.64 23.76
CA SER A 16 -12.09 -5.29 23.83
C SER A 16 -12.67 -4.43 22.71
N PHE A 17 -13.83 -3.81 22.97
CA PHE A 17 -14.50 -2.88 22.06
C PHE A 17 -13.60 -1.69 21.65
N GLY A 18 -12.66 -1.29 22.52
CA GLY A 18 -11.68 -0.24 22.23
C GLY A 18 -10.67 -0.61 21.13
N ALA A 19 -10.26 -1.88 21.04
CA ALA A 19 -9.35 -2.35 20.00
C ALA A 19 -10.02 -2.48 18.62
N TRP A 20 -11.35 -2.60 18.58
CA TRP A 20 -12.12 -2.71 17.34
C TRP A 20 -12.33 -1.33 16.68
N SER A 21 -12.68 -0.31 17.47
CA SER A 21 -12.85 1.08 17.01
C SER A 21 -11.54 1.69 16.47
N LEU A 22 -10.40 1.42 17.12
CA LEU A 22 -9.08 1.85 16.65
C LEU A 22 -8.62 1.13 15.37
N ASN A 23 -9.09 -0.09 15.13
CA ASN A 23 -8.76 -0.82 13.90
C ASN A 23 -9.52 -0.31 12.69
N MET A 24 -10.81 0.02 12.82
CA MET A 24 -11.61 0.57 11.71
C MET A 24 -11.00 1.87 11.18
N LYS A 25 -10.72 2.86 12.05
CA LYS A 25 -10.13 4.13 11.61
C LYS A 25 -8.81 3.96 10.87
N THR A 26 -7.95 3.06 11.33
CA THR A 26 -6.63 2.83 10.71
C THR A 26 -6.73 2.13 9.37
N LEU A 27 -7.70 1.25 9.16
CA LEU A 27 -7.95 0.65 7.85
C LEU A 27 -8.41 1.71 6.82
N ASP A 28 -9.27 2.64 7.23
CA ASP A 28 -9.71 3.75 6.37
C ASP A 28 -8.54 4.65 5.97
N TYR A 29 -7.66 5.00 6.93
CA TYR A 29 -6.44 5.77 6.62
C TYR A 29 -5.50 5.04 5.66
N LEU A 30 -5.35 3.71 5.78
CA LEU A 30 -4.52 2.90 4.88
C LEU A 30 -5.11 2.83 3.47
N LEU A 31 -6.44 2.76 3.34
CA LEU A 31 -7.13 2.81 2.04
C LEU A 31 -6.97 4.18 1.37
N LEU A 32 -7.14 5.27 2.14
CA LEU A 32 -6.93 6.63 1.64
C LEU A 32 -5.50 6.86 1.19
N LEU A 33 -4.52 6.45 2.02
CA LEU A 33 -3.09 6.63 1.71
C LEU A 33 -2.71 5.89 0.42
N ARG A 34 -3.25 4.69 0.23
CA ARG A 34 -3.06 3.90 -0.98
C ARG A 34 -3.71 4.52 -2.21
N GLY A 35 -4.95 4.99 -2.08
CA GLY A 35 -5.65 5.68 -3.15
C GLY A 35 -4.93 6.96 -3.57
N ALA A 36 -4.46 7.74 -2.60
CA ALA A 36 -3.71 8.96 -2.83
C ALA A 36 -2.39 8.69 -3.57
N TRP A 37 -1.65 7.67 -3.14
CA TRP A 37 -0.40 7.30 -3.80
C TRP A 37 -0.62 6.77 -5.23
N LEU A 38 -1.58 5.85 -5.42
CA LEU A 38 -1.88 5.34 -6.77
C LEU A 38 -2.40 6.45 -7.69
N GLY A 39 -3.27 7.31 -7.17
CA GLY A 39 -3.77 8.48 -7.88
C GLY A 39 -2.64 9.39 -8.33
N GLY A 40 -1.72 9.74 -7.42
CA GLY A 40 -0.54 10.53 -7.75
C GLY A 40 0.34 9.89 -8.83
N LEU A 41 0.53 8.57 -8.75
CA LEU A 41 1.34 7.82 -9.73
C LEU A 41 0.68 7.77 -11.12
N LEU A 42 -0.65 7.57 -11.18
CA LEU A 42 -1.42 7.61 -12.43
C LEU A 42 -1.46 9.02 -13.03
N THR A 43 -1.71 10.04 -12.21
CA THR A 43 -1.66 11.44 -12.65
C THR A 43 -0.29 11.77 -13.22
N CYS A 44 0.78 11.30 -12.60
CA CYS A 44 2.12 11.55 -13.11
C CYS A 44 2.39 10.84 -14.44
N LEU A 45 1.99 9.57 -14.57
CA LEU A 45 2.19 8.78 -15.78
C LEU A 45 1.35 9.23 -16.98
N TYR A 46 0.10 9.64 -16.74
CA TYR A 46 -0.88 9.85 -17.80
C TYR A 46 -1.29 11.31 -18.02
N LEU A 47 -1.03 12.21 -17.07
CA LEU A 47 -1.31 13.65 -17.22
C LEU A 47 -0.01 14.45 -17.27
N VAL A 48 0.84 14.32 -16.25
CA VAL A 48 2.05 15.17 -16.12
C VAL A 48 3.10 14.79 -17.17
N ARG A 49 3.34 13.50 -17.39
CA ARG A 49 4.28 13.03 -18.42
C ARG A 49 3.96 13.56 -19.82
N PRO A 50 2.76 13.36 -20.41
CA PRO A 50 2.50 13.82 -21.77
C PRO A 50 2.59 15.34 -21.88
N VAL A 51 2.21 16.09 -20.84
CA VAL A 51 2.40 17.55 -20.80
C VAL A 51 3.88 17.91 -20.84
N LEU A 52 4.72 17.26 -20.02
CA LEU A 52 6.16 17.48 -20.00
C LEU A 52 6.85 17.07 -21.31
N GLU A 53 6.41 15.98 -21.93
CA GLU A 53 6.89 15.54 -23.24
C GLU A 53 6.50 16.52 -24.35
N HIS A 54 5.26 17.01 -24.34
CA HIS A 54 4.78 18.00 -25.31
C HIS A 54 5.56 19.32 -25.24
N HIS A 55 6.01 19.72 -24.05
CA HIS A 55 6.83 20.91 -23.85
C HIS A 55 8.35 20.66 -23.97
N GLY A 56 8.80 19.43 -24.27
CA GLY A 56 10.22 19.11 -24.46
C GLY A 56 11.04 19.01 -23.16
N TYR A 57 10.41 18.94 -21.99
CA TYR A 57 11.09 18.85 -20.68
C TYR A 57 11.57 17.43 -20.33
N PHE A 58 11.23 16.44 -21.15
CA PHE A 58 11.65 15.05 -21.00
C PHE A 58 12.97 14.79 -21.78
N PRO A 59 13.98 14.11 -21.22
CA PRO A 59 13.96 13.33 -19.97
C PRO A 59 14.51 14.03 -18.72
N HIS A 60 15.19 15.18 -18.80
CA HIS A 60 15.90 15.73 -17.63
C HIS A 60 14.95 16.19 -16.50
N HIS A 61 14.06 17.15 -16.75
CA HIS A 61 13.16 17.66 -15.70
C HIS A 61 11.97 16.73 -15.46
N GLY A 62 11.50 16.07 -16.51
CA GLY A 62 10.36 15.17 -16.38
C GLY A 62 10.65 13.94 -15.53
N MET A 63 11.89 13.46 -15.53
CA MET A 63 12.29 12.35 -14.66
C MET A 63 12.38 12.75 -13.20
N GLU A 64 12.77 13.98 -12.84
CA GLU A 64 12.81 14.44 -11.44
C GLU A 64 11.46 14.28 -10.76
N VAL A 65 10.38 14.70 -11.42
CA VAL A 65 9.01 14.55 -10.91
C VAL A 65 8.66 13.07 -10.70
N MET A 66 9.06 12.20 -11.63
CA MET A 66 8.83 10.75 -11.51
C MET A 66 9.60 10.14 -10.34
N HIS A 67 10.84 10.60 -10.08
CA HIS A 67 11.62 10.15 -8.92
C HIS A 67 10.95 10.55 -7.60
N TRP A 68 10.39 11.75 -7.51
CA TRP A 68 9.64 12.19 -6.32
C TRP A 68 8.43 11.31 -6.04
N ILE A 69 7.65 10.97 -7.07
CA ILE A 69 6.49 10.07 -6.91
C ILE A 69 6.91 8.63 -6.56
N ALA A 70 7.96 8.12 -7.20
CA ALA A 70 8.49 6.80 -6.88
C ALA A 70 9.02 6.74 -5.44
N GLY A 71 9.75 7.77 -5.00
CA GLY A 71 10.24 7.93 -3.64
C GLY A 71 9.12 8.05 -2.61
N ALA A 72 8.08 8.85 -2.90
CA ALA A 72 6.88 8.91 -2.07
C ALA A 72 6.21 7.53 -1.92
N GLY A 73 6.23 6.72 -2.98
CA GLY A 73 5.75 5.34 -2.94
C GLY A 73 6.53 4.43 -2.02
N LEU A 74 7.86 4.54 -1.97
CA LEU A 74 8.69 3.82 -1.01
C LEU A 74 8.34 4.22 0.43
N VAL A 75 8.21 5.52 0.70
CA VAL A 75 7.87 6.04 2.03
C VAL A 75 6.48 5.54 2.46
N VAL A 76 5.48 5.64 1.58
CA VAL A 76 4.13 5.15 1.83
C VAL A 76 4.12 3.63 2.04
N GLY A 77 4.78 2.86 1.18
CA GLY A 77 4.89 1.41 1.31
C GLY A 77 5.54 0.99 2.63
N PHE A 78 6.60 1.69 3.04
CA PHE A 78 7.27 1.46 4.31
C PHE A 78 6.39 1.79 5.52
N LEU A 79 5.67 2.93 5.49
CA LEU A 79 4.69 3.29 6.53
C LEU A 79 3.56 2.26 6.64
N MET A 80 3.06 1.75 5.52
CA MET A 80 2.02 0.73 5.51
C MET A 80 2.53 -0.62 6.01
N MET A 81 3.77 -0.99 5.67
CA MET A 81 4.41 -2.22 6.13
C MET A 81 4.66 -2.20 7.64
N THR A 82 5.20 -1.09 8.16
CA THR A 82 5.40 -0.91 9.61
C THR A 82 4.08 -0.90 10.37
N ALA A 83 3.07 -0.17 9.90
CA ALA A 83 1.74 -0.15 10.51
C ALA A 83 1.08 -1.54 10.57
N GLY A 84 1.20 -2.34 9.50
CA GLY A 84 0.63 -3.68 9.48
C GLY A 84 1.44 -4.74 10.24
N MET A 85 2.76 -4.55 10.42
CA MET A 85 3.57 -5.36 11.35
C MET A 85 3.12 -5.12 12.80
N SER A 86 2.95 -3.86 13.21
CA SER A 86 2.55 -3.51 14.58
C SER A 86 1.18 -4.04 14.98
N ARG A 87 0.25 -4.20 14.02
CA ARG A 87 -1.15 -4.57 14.29
C ARG A 87 -1.54 -5.99 13.88
N ARG A 88 -0.59 -6.83 13.44
CA ARG A 88 -0.86 -8.18 12.87
C ARG A 88 -1.90 -8.20 11.74
N LEU A 89 -2.18 -7.04 11.11
CA LEU A 89 -3.18 -6.89 10.04
C LEU A 89 -2.84 -7.71 8.79
N PHE A 90 -1.54 -7.96 8.55
CA PHE A 90 -1.08 -8.78 7.43
C PHE A 90 -1.27 -10.29 7.61
N ARG A 91 -1.66 -10.77 8.80
CA ARG A 91 -1.92 -12.21 9.02
C ARG A 91 -3.14 -12.68 8.22
N THR A 92 -4.05 -11.76 7.86
CA THR A 92 -5.32 -12.05 7.19
C THR A 92 -5.18 -12.14 5.67
N SER A 93 -4.11 -11.60 5.05
CA SER A 93 -3.91 -11.72 3.60
C SER A 93 -2.44 -11.77 3.20
N GLN A 94 -1.98 -12.95 2.80
CA GLN A 94 -0.65 -13.17 2.25
C GLN A 94 -0.44 -12.47 0.90
N LEU A 95 -1.50 -12.15 0.17
CA LEU A 95 -1.40 -11.57 -1.17
C LEU A 95 -1.18 -10.04 -1.10
N GLY A 96 -1.82 -9.35 -0.15
CA GLY A 96 -1.64 -7.90 0.03
C GLY A 96 -0.23 -7.51 0.48
N SER A 97 0.37 -8.29 1.39
CA SER A 97 1.75 -8.07 1.84
C SER A 97 2.77 -8.37 0.75
N ARG A 98 2.58 -9.44 -0.04
CA ARG A 98 3.43 -9.76 -1.20
C ARG A 98 3.39 -8.66 -2.26
N LEU A 99 2.22 -8.08 -2.53
CA LEU A 99 2.10 -6.97 -3.47
C LEU A 99 2.84 -5.72 -2.99
N ILE A 100 2.69 -5.30 -1.74
CA ILE A 100 3.45 -4.16 -1.18
C ILE A 100 4.97 -4.40 -1.30
N LEU A 101 5.43 -5.60 -0.93
CA LEU A 101 6.85 -5.95 -1.01
C LEU A 101 7.36 -5.91 -2.45
N LEU A 102 6.59 -6.44 -3.40
CA LEU A 102 6.91 -6.35 -4.83
C LEU A 102 6.98 -4.90 -5.29
N MET A 103 6.03 -4.06 -4.91
CA MET A 103 6.02 -2.66 -5.30
C MET A 103 7.20 -1.88 -4.71
N MET A 104 7.58 -2.16 -3.46
CA MET A 104 8.78 -1.59 -2.84
C MET A 104 10.06 -2.06 -3.54
N LEU A 105 10.13 -3.36 -3.89
CA LEU A 105 11.24 -3.91 -4.66
C LEU A 105 11.33 -3.23 -6.04
N LEU A 106 10.22 -3.09 -6.76
CA LEU A 106 10.16 -2.41 -8.05
C LEU A 106 10.63 -0.96 -7.94
N SER A 107 10.27 -0.24 -6.87
CA SER A 107 10.78 1.11 -6.65
C SER A 107 12.29 1.13 -6.36
N GLY A 108 12.82 0.17 -5.61
CA GLY A 108 14.28 0.05 -5.42
C GLY A 108 15.01 -0.21 -6.74
N VAL A 109 14.48 -1.14 -7.55
CA VAL A 109 14.99 -1.45 -8.88
C VAL A 109 14.90 -0.25 -9.82
N TYR A 110 13.83 0.55 -9.74
CA TYR A 110 13.66 1.79 -10.49
C TYR A 110 14.82 2.78 -10.27
N PHE A 111 15.27 2.97 -9.03
CA PHE A 111 16.45 3.81 -8.75
C PHE A 111 17.76 3.17 -9.23
N GLY A 112 17.87 1.84 -9.22
CA GLY A 112 19.04 1.12 -9.73
C GLY A 112 19.23 1.19 -11.24
N PHE A 113 18.18 1.51 -12.02
CA PHE A 113 18.26 1.61 -13.48
C PHE A 113 18.67 2.98 -14.02
N MET A 114 19.13 3.93 -13.19
CA MET A 114 19.75 5.16 -13.69
C MET A 114 20.98 4.84 -14.56
N PRO A 115 21.15 5.41 -15.77
CA PRO A 115 20.38 6.48 -16.42
C PRO A 115 19.33 6.02 -17.48
N TRP A 116 18.94 4.74 -17.51
CA TRP A 116 18.00 4.19 -18.51
C TRP A 116 16.54 4.59 -18.24
N TRP A 117 16.19 5.84 -18.58
CA TRP A 117 14.86 6.41 -18.35
C TRP A 117 13.72 5.60 -18.97
N LYS A 118 13.93 4.94 -20.12
CA LYS A 118 12.91 4.09 -20.76
C LYS A 118 12.56 2.86 -19.91
N LEU A 119 13.55 2.21 -19.29
CA LEU A 119 13.33 1.07 -18.40
C LEU A 119 12.64 1.53 -17.11
N GLN A 120 13.03 2.69 -16.60
CA GLN A 120 12.40 3.34 -15.46
C GLN A 120 10.90 3.60 -15.71
N MET A 121 10.53 4.03 -16.93
CA MET A 121 9.13 4.23 -17.30
C MET A 121 8.33 2.92 -17.36
N ILE A 122 8.91 1.84 -17.89
CA ILE A 122 8.27 0.52 -17.89
C ILE A 122 8.01 0.04 -16.46
N LEU A 123 8.97 0.26 -15.56
CA LEU A 123 8.82 -0.08 -14.15
C LEU A 123 7.73 0.72 -13.46
N LEU A 124 7.61 2.02 -13.74
CA LEU A 124 6.52 2.83 -13.20
C LEU A 124 5.15 2.36 -13.70
N GLN A 125 5.03 1.96 -14.98
CA GLN A 125 3.79 1.39 -15.49
C GLN A 125 3.47 0.03 -14.85
N ALA A 126 4.47 -0.83 -14.67
CA ALA A 126 4.31 -2.08 -13.93
C ALA A 126 3.87 -1.83 -12.48
N GLN A 127 4.44 -0.82 -11.84
CA GLN A 127 4.08 -0.40 -10.49
C GLN A 127 2.66 0.20 -10.45
N ALA A 128 2.22 0.95 -11.45
CA ALA A 128 0.84 1.41 -11.57
C ALA A 128 -0.13 0.22 -11.68
N ALA A 129 0.17 -0.74 -12.56
CA ALA A 129 -0.65 -1.93 -12.75
C ALA A 129 -0.76 -2.77 -11.47
N LEU A 130 0.36 -2.98 -10.78
CA LEU A 130 0.39 -3.65 -9.48
C LEU A 130 -0.40 -2.88 -8.42
N GLY A 131 -0.41 -1.55 -8.46
CA GLY A 131 -1.15 -0.73 -7.51
C GLY A 131 -2.65 -0.75 -7.73
N VAL A 132 -3.09 -0.79 -9.00
CA VAL A 132 -4.50 -1.03 -9.36
C VAL A 132 -4.93 -2.42 -8.93
N LEU A 133 -4.16 -3.46 -9.29
CA LEU A 133 -4.41 -4.84 -8.90
C LEU A 133 -4.47 -4.96 -7.38
N TRP A 134 -3.57 -4.28 -6.70
CA TRP A 134 -3.60 -4.18 -5.27
C TRP A 134 -4.95 -3.61 -4.87
N ILE A 135 -5.32 -2.36 -5.18
CA ILE A 135 -6.62 -1.74 -4.78
C ILE A 135 -7.81 -2.67 -5.00
N TRP A 136 -7.86 -3.34 -6.14
CA TRP A 136 -8.95 -4.26 -6.46
C TRP A 136 -9.05 -5.46 -5.50
N VAL A 137 -7.93 -5.91 -4.94
CA VAL A 137 -7.88 -7.00 -3.96
C VAL A 137 -8.22 -6.54 -2.53
N ALA A 138 -8.09 -5.24 -2.20
CA ALA A 138 -8.40 -4.73 -0.85
C ALA A 138 -9.84 -4.96 -0.35
N PRO A 139 -10.92 -4.69 -1.12
CA PRO A 139 -12.28 -4.82 -0.61
C PRO A 139 -12.63 -6.25 -0.18
N ARG A 140 -11.93 -7.26 -0.71
CA ARG A 140 -12.11 -8.68 -0.34
C ARG A 140 -11.51 -9.06 1.02
N GLN A 141 -10.80 -8.15 1.69
CA GLN A 141 -10.12 -8.42 2.97
C GLN A 141 -10.76 -7.68 4.15
N VAL A 142 -11.76 -6.82 3.88
CA VAL A 142 -12.44 -5.99 4.88
C VAL A 142 -13.88 -6.50 5.15
N LEU A 143 -14.42 -7.33 4.26
CA LEU A 143 -15.65 -8.12 4.43
C LEU A 143 -15.32 -9.52 4.95
#